data_AF-A0A5B0BFC7-F1
#
_entry.id   AF-A0A5B0BFC7-F1
#
_cell.length_a   1.000
_cell.length_b   1.000
_cell.length_c   1.000
_cell.angle_alpha   90.00
_cell.angle_beta   90.00
_cell.angle_gamma   90.00
#
_symmetry.space_group_name_H-M   'P 1'
#
loop_
_entity.id
_entity.type
_entity.pdbx_description
1 polymer ?
#
loop_
_entity_poly.entity_id
_entity_poly.type
_entity_poly.pdbx_seq_one_letter_code
_entity_poly.pdbx_strand_id
1 'polypeptide(L)' 'MDGRDLVRSMKAVGSAGAGRGLLTVRAAWRRRRTDALGLPPRGAERARVPGLVVSARRAPGGGVVRFARAELRITVT' A
#
# COMPACT_ATOMS: atom_id res chain seq x y z
N MET A 1 14.00 39.27 -18.10
CA MET A 1 13.58 38.04 -17.38
C MET A 1 14.38 36.90 -17.95
N ASP A 2 15.37 36.41 -17.22
CA ASP A 2 16.34 35.43 -17.72
C ASP A 2 15.92 34.00 -17.41
N GLY A 3 15.85 33.16 -18.45
CA GLY A 3 15.52 31.73 -18.34
C GLY A 3 16.45 30.95 -17.40
N ARG A 4 17.60 31.51 -17.03
CA ARG A 4 18.54 30.93 -16.05
C ARG A 4 17.97 30.85 -14.64
N ASP A 5 17.10 31.78 -14.23
CA ASP A 5 16.47 31.74 -12.91
C ASP A 5 15.38 30.67 -12.81
N LEU A 6 14.72 30.36 -13.94
CA LEU A 6 13.71 29.30 -14.02
C LEU A 6 14.34 27.91 -13.83
N VAL A 7 15.50 27.68 -14.46
CA VAL A 7 16.25 26.42 -14.31
C VAL A 7 16.82 26.28 -12.89
N ARG A 8 17.17 27.40 -12.25
CA ARG A 8 17.64 27.42 -10.85
C ARG A 8 16.51 27.10 -9.87
N SER A 9 15.32 27.65 -10.10
CA SER A 9 14.12 27.36 -9.30
C SER A 9 13.67 25.91 -9.43
N MET A 10 13.68 25.34 -10.65
CA MET A 10 13.30 23.94 -10.87
C MET A 10 14.29 22.95 -10.23
N LYS A 11 15.59 23.24 -10.27
CA LYS A 11 16.61 22.44 -9.54
C LYS A 11 16.41 22.52 -8.03
N ALA A 12 16.12 23.71 -7.48
CA ALA A 12 15.93 23.89 -6.05
C ALA A 12 14.71 23.13 -5.50
N VAL A 13 13.59 23.09 -6.25
CA VAL A 13 12.40 22.33 -5.87
C VAL A 13 12.65 20.81 -5.94
N GLY A 14 13.41 20.33 -6.93
CA GLY A 14 13.82 18.92 -7.01
C GLY A 14 14.76 18.48 -5.88
N SER A 15 15.64 19.37 -5.42
CA SER A 15 16.59 19.09 -4.33
C SER A 15 15.96 19.19 -2.93
N ALA A 16 15.05 20.14 -2.70
CA ALA A 16 14.35 20.28 -1.41
C ALA A 16 13.32 19.15 -1.16
N GLY A 17 12.75 18.57 -2.22
CA GLY A 17 11.86 17.41 -2.15
C GLY A 17 12.58 16.08 -1.88
N ALA A 18 13.83 15.94 -2.34
CA ALA A 18 14.61 14.70 -2.15
C ALA A 18 14.92 14.42 -0.67
N GLY A 19 15.21 15.45 0.13
CA GLY A 19 15.47 15.31 1.57
C GLY A 19 14.24 14.89 2.38
N ARG A 20 13.08 15.55 2.17
CA ARG A 20 11.82 15.15 2.82
C ARG A 20 11.32 13.79 2.33
N GLY A 21 11.41 13.53 1.02
CA GLY A 21 11.05 12.24 0.42
C GLY A 21 11.87 11.08 0.98
N LEU A 22 13.17 11.28 1.19
CA LEU A 22 14.02 10.27 1.80
C LEU A 22 13.62 9.99 3.26
N LEU A 23 13.28 11.04 4.03
CA LEU A 23 12.83 10.86 5.42
C LEU A 23 11.45 10.19 5.51
N THR A 24 10.52 10.48 4.60
CA THR A 24 9.20 9.80 4.56
C THR A 24 9.33 8.35 4.14
N VAL A 25 10.13 8.04 3.11
CA VAL A 25 10.45 6.66 2.70
C VAL A 25 11.13 5.91 3.84
N ARG A 26 12.07 6.54 4.53
CA ARG A 26 12.79 5.94 5.67
C ARG A 26 11.88 5.72 6.88
N ALA A 27 10.93 6.61 7.14
CA ALA A 27 9.90 6.44 8.18
C ALA A 27 8.94 5.29 7.84
N ALA A 28 8.46 5.21 6.59
CA ALA A 28 7.62 4.11 6.12
C ALA A 28 8.35 2.76 6.18
N TRP A 29 9.64 2.74 5.82
CA TRP A 29 10.47 1.54 5.90
C TRP A 29 10.70 1.08 7.35
N ARG A 30 10.95 2.01 8.28
CA ARG A 30 11.06 1.70 9.72
C ARG A 30 9.76 1.13 10.26
N ARG A 31 8.61 1.73 9.93
CA ARG A 31 7.29 1.23 10.33
C ARG A 31 7.01 -0.18 9.81
N ARG A 32 7.33 -0.43 8.54
CA ARG A 32 7.22 -1.77 7.94
C ARG A 32 8.11 -2.80 8.62
N ARG A 33 9.31 -2.41 9.07
CA ARG A 33 10.21 -3.30 9.83
C ARG A 33 9.69 -3.58 11.23
N THR A 34 9.15 -2.59 11.94
CA THR A 34 8.56 -2.82 13.28
C THR A 34 7.33 -3.72 13.20
N ASP A 35 6.48 -3.56 12.17
CA ASP A 35 5.36 -4.47 11.94
C ASP A 35 5.86 -5.90 11.68
N ALA A 36 6.95 -6.07 10.93
CA ALA A 36 7.51 -7.39 10.65
C ALA A 36 8.18 -8.07 11.88
N LEU A 37 8.72 -7.30 12.83
CA LEU A 37 9.43 -7.84 14.00
C LEU A 37 8.52 -8.17 15.19
N GLY A 38 7.33 -7.57 15.27
CA GLY A 38 6.36 -7.82 16.34
C GLY A 38 5.36 -8.95 16.05
N LEU A 39 5.38 -9.50 14.83
CA LEU A 39 4.51 -10.59 14.44
C LEU A 39 5.21 -11.93 14.75
N PRO A 40 4.55 -12.88 15.45
CA PRO A 40 5.10 -14.22 15.64
C PRO A 40 5.43 -14.82 14.27
N PRO A 41 6.52 -15.62 14.15
CA PRO A 41 6.88 -16.24 12.88
C PRO A 41 5.64 -16.97 12.37
N ARG A 42 5.16 -16.56 11.17
CA ARG A 42 4.06 -17.24 10.49
C ARG A 42 4.55 -18.63 10.14
N GLY A 43 4.41 -19.58 11.07
CA GLY A 43 4.70 -21.00 10.85
C GLY A 43 3.92 -21.46 9.62
N ALA A 44 4.45 -22.44 8.89
CA ALA A 44 3.97 -22.90 7.58
C ALA A 44 2.44 -22.76 7.44
N GLU A 45 2.01 -21.61 6.95
CA GLU A 45 0.59 -21.25 6.88
C GLU A 45 0.06 -22.05 5.70
N ARG A 46 -0.37 -23.29 5.99
CA ARG A 46 -1.07 -24.14 5.04
C ARG A 46 -2.20 -23.29 4.50
N ALA A 47 -2.11 -22.92 3.21
CA ALA A 47 -2.99 -21.97 2.57
C ALA A 47 -4.42 -22.23 3.04
N ARG A 48 -4.94 -21.36 3.92
CA ARG A 48 -6.29 -21.51 4.46
C ARG A 48 -7.23 -21.21 3.30
N VAL A 49 -7.59 -22.26 2.56
CA VAL A 49 -8.54 -22.12 1.48
C VAL A 49 -9.84 -21.58 2.06
N PRO A 50 -10.41 -20.51 1.46
CA PRO A 50 -11.64 -19.89 1.92
C PRO A 50 -12.84 -20.85 2.07
N GLY A 51 -12.77 -22.02 1.44
CA GLY A 51 -13.88 -22.97 1.28
C GLY A 51 -14.64 -22.71 -0.01
N LEU A 52 -15.80 -23.34 -0.17
CA LEU A 52 -16.69 -23.12 -1.32
C LEU A 52 -17.31 -21.73 -1.27
N VAL A 53 -17.63 -21.16 -2.45
CA VAL A 53 -18.39 -19.91 -2.55
C VAL A 53 -19.83 -20.18 -2.12
N VAL A 54 -20.32 -19.38 -1.18
CA VAL A 54 -21.68 -19.46 -0.63
C VAL A 54 -22.59 -18.41 -1.26
N SER A 55 -22.06 -17.21 -1.53
CA SER A 55 -22.83 -16.17 -2.23
C SER A 55 -21.91 -15.10 -2.83
N ALA A 56 -22.44 -14.37 -3.81
CA ALA A 56 -21.80 -13.21 -4.41
C ALA A 56 -22.80 -12.07 -4.50
N ARG A 57 -22.45 -10.91 -3.92
CA ARG A 57 -23.27 -9.70 -3.96
C ARG A 57 -22.50 -8.59 -4.67
N ARG A 58 -23.11 -8.02 -5.70
CA ARG A 58 -22.59 -6.86 -6.42
C ARG A 58 -22.91 -5.58 -5.65
N ALA A 59 -22.02 -4.61 -5.72
CA ALA A 59 -22.22 -3.25 -5.20
C ALA A 59 -21.61 -2.24 -6.19
N PRO A 60 -22.07 -0.98 -6.23
CA PRO A 60 -21.39 0.06 -6.99
C PRO A 60 -19.91 0.13 -6.59
N GLY A 61 -19.01 0.13 -7.58
CA GLY A 61 -17.56 0.09 -7.32
C GLY A 61 -17.01 -1.27 -6.90
N GLY A 62 -17.78 -2.37 -7.06
CA GLY A 62 -17.25 -3.74 -6.91
C GLY A 62 -18.27 -4.73 -6.32
N GLY A 63 -17.93 -5.33 -5.18
CA GLY A 63 -18.80 -6.32 -4.54
C GLY A 63 -18.12 -7.18 -3.49
N VAL A 64 -18.88 -8.13 -2.95
CA VAL A 64 -18.40 -9.08 -1.94
C VAL A 64 -18.72 -10.51 -2.37
N VAL A 65 -17.71 -11.38 -2.34
CA VAL A 65 -17.87 -12.82 -2.50
C VAL A 65 -17.67 -13.48 -1.14
N ARG A 66 -18.70 -14.17 -0.67
CA ARG A 66 -18.66 -14.90 0.60
C ARG A 66 -18.32 -16.35 0.33
N PHE A 67 -17.25 -16.81 0.95
CA PHE A 67 -16.87 -18.21 1.02
C PHE A 67 -17.31 -18.78 2.37
N ALA A 68 -17.32 -20.10 2.50
CA ALA A 68 -17.75 -20.78 3.73
C ALA A 68 -16.99 -20.33 4.99
N ARG A 69 -15.75 -19.83 4.85
CA ARG A 69 -14.88 -19.47 5.98
C ARG A 69 -14.24 -18.08 5.85
N ALA A 70 -14.51 -17.35 4.77
CA ALA A 70 -13.89 -16.05 4.51
C ALA A 70 -14.75 -15.18 3.58
N GLU A 71 -14.44 -13.88 3.53
CA GLU A 71 -15.09 -12.93 2.61
C GLU A 71 -14.03 -12.21 1.78
N LEU A 72 -14.25 -12.13 0.47
CA LEU A 72 -13.44 -11.35 -0.46
C LEU A 72 -14.20 -10.09 -0.84
N ARG A 73 -13.63 -8.92 -0.50
CA ARG A 73 -14.15 -7.61 -0.91
C ARG A 73 -13.39 -7.13 -2.13
N ILE A 74 -14.12 -6.82 -3.19
CA ILE A 74 -13.60 -6.28 -4.44
C ILE A 74 -13.98 -4.79 -4.46
N THR A 75 -12.97 -3.95 -4.57
CA THR A 75 -13.12 -2.49 -4.69
C THR A 75 -12.43 -2.02 -5.95
N VAL A 76 -13.11 -1.19 -6.73
CA VAL A 76 -12.59 -0.52 -7.92
C VAL A 76 -12.43 0.96 -7.60
N THR A 77 -11.22 1.49 -7.81
CA THR A 77 -10.83 2.89 -7.53
C THR A 77 -10.41 3.59 -8.82
#